data_AF-A0A817A2L3-F1
#
_entry.id   AF-A0A817A2L3-F1
#
_cell.length_a   1.000
_cell.length_b   1.000
_cell.length_c   1.000
_cell.angle_alpha   90.00
_cell.angle_beta   90.00
_cell.angle_gamma   90.00
#
_symmetry.space_group_name_H-M   'P 1'
#
loop_
_entity.id
_entity.type
_entity.pdbx_description
1 polymer ?
#
loop_
_entity_poly.entity_id
_entity_poly.type
_entity_poly.pdbx_seq_one_letter_code
_entity_poly.pdbx_strand_id
1 'polypeptide(L)'
;MRVSGRIVLLVVIAITAVAALFCVIGLATKSWYGSTGIFDAEYKAPAGLSIISFILLIVSVVSLVLQMFDILSGTLQLVPIILLFVATIFLLGTFVSYVERSVGSSFDLMVTAHFCSYVALAILSFWFGQSSGGAGAAN
;
A
#
# COMPACT_ATOMS: atom_id res chain seq x y z
N MET A 1 -16.07 -19.74 12.16
CA MET A 1 -16.13 -18.41 12.83
C MET A 1 -16.43 -17.36 11.75
N ARG A 2 -17.59 -16.69 11.81
CA ARG A 2 -17.89 -15.55 10.91
C ARG A 2 -17.14 -14.33 11.44
N VAL A 3 -15.95 -14.05 10.91
CA VAL A 3 -15.28 -12.78 11.18
C VAL A 3 -16.14 -11.67 10.56
N SER A 4 -16.51 -10.67 11.36
CA SER A 4 -17.29 -9.53 10.87
C SER A 4 -16.49 -8.77 9.82
N GLY A 5 -17.09 -8.45 8.66
CA GLY A 5 -16.40 -7.75 7.56
C GLY A 5 -15.76 -6.42 7.99
N ARG A 6 -16.33 -5.77 9.01
CA ARG A 6 -15.78 -4.55 9.63
C ARG A 6 -14.44 -4.78 10.33
N ILE A 7 -14.24 -5.96 10.93
CA ILE A 7 -12.98 -6.34 11.58
C ILE A 7 -11.90 -6.54 10.51
N VAL A 8 -12.24 -7.19 9.39
CA VAL A 8 -11.31 -7.37 8.26
C VAL A 8 -10.90 -6.00 7.69
N LEU A 9 -11.86 -5.10 7.47
CA LEU A 9 -11.60 -3.73 7.02
C LEU A 9 -10.67 -2.96 7.98
N LEU A 10 -10.92 -3.03 9.29
CA LEU A 10 -10.05 -2.40 10.29
C LEU A 10 -8.62 -2.93 10.24
N VAL A 11 -8.44 -4.24 10.10
CA VAL A 11 -7.10 -4.86 9.97
C VAL A 11 -6.41 -4.39 8.69
N VAL A 12 -7.13 -4.36 7.55
CA VAL A 12 -6.57 -3.88 6.27
C VAL A 12 -6.20 -2.40 6.35
N ILE A 13 -7.02 -1.56 6.98
CA ILE A 13 -6.72 -0.15 7.22
C ILE A 13 -5.43 -0.01 8.04
N ALA A 14 -5.31 -0.76 9.14
CA ALA A 14 -4.13 -0.70 10.00
C ALA A 14 -2.86 -1.11 9.25
N ILE A 15 -2.89 -2.22 8.51
CA ILE A 15 -1.74 -2.70 7.71
C ILE A 15 -1.37 -1.68 6.62
N THR A 16 -2.37 -1.09 5.94
CA THR A 16 -2.15 -0.09 4.89
C THR A 16 -1.57 1.21 5.47
N ALA A 17 -2.03 1.64 6.64
CA ALA A 17 -1.49 2.81 7.34
C ALA A 17 -0.03 2.57 7.78
N VAL A 18 0.30 1.37 8.26
CA VAL A 18 1.67 0.97 8.57
C VAL A 18 2.55 0.97 7.32
N ALA A 19 2.04 0.48 6.18
CA ALA A 19 2.75 0.56 4.90
C ALA A 19 3.04 2.02 4.50
N ALA A 20 2.04 2.91 4.61
CA ALA A 20 2.21 4.34 4.33
C ALA A 20 3.24 4.99 5.26
N LEU A 21 3.22 4.63 6.55
CA LEU A 21 4.17 5.11 7.54
C LEU A 21 5.61 4.68 7.23
N PHE A 22 5.83 3.40 6.90
CA PHE A 22 7.17 2.94 6.52
C PHE A 22 7.63 3.53 5.19
N CYS A 23 6.71 3.77 4.25
CA CYS A 23 7.03 4.46 3.00
C CYS A 23 7.50 5.89 3.25
N VAL A 24 6.79 6.67 4.10
CA VAL A 24 7.21 8.06 4.41
C VAL A 24 8.47 8.12 5.27
N ILE A 25 8.65 7.19 6.22
CA ILE A 25 9.89 7.13 6.99
C ILE A 25 11.04 6.79 6.04
N GLY A 26 10.89 5.78 5.19
CA GLY A 26 11.86 5.44 4.15
C GLY A 26 12.23 6.66 3.29
N LEU A 27 11.25 7.46 2.86
CA LEU A 27 11.47 8.73 2.14
C LEU A 27 12.20 9.79 2.97
N ALA A 28 11.96 9.85 4.28
CA ALA A 28 12.52 10.88 5.14
C ALA A 28 13.93 10.54 5.65
N THR A 29 14.29 9.26 5.77
CA THR A 29 15.61 8.85 6.25
C THR A 29 16.69 8.97 5.16
N LYS A 30 17.80 9.65 5.52
CA LYS A 30 18.95 9.91 4.65
C LYS A 30 19.84 8.68 4.37
N SER A 31 19.49 7.50 4.87
CA SER A 31 20.33 6.29 4.79
C SER A 31 20.03 5.39 3.59
N TRP A 32 19.54 5.96 2.48
CA TRP A 32 19.52 5.25 1.19
C TRP A 32 20.93 4.96 0.69
N TYR A 33 21.87 5.84 1.03
CA TYR A 33 23.31 5.78 0.73
C TYR A 33 24.09 6.52 1.82
N GLY A 34 25.35 6.13 2.04
CA GLY A 34 26.23 6.65 3.08
C GLY A 34 26.59 8.15 3.08
N SER A 35 25.85 9.07 2.43
CA SER A 35 25.99 10.53 2.71
C SER A 35 24.96 11.45 2.03
N THR A 36 24.00 10.99 1.22
CA THR A 36 23.19 11.90 0.39
C THR A 36 21.69 11.63 0.52
N GLY A 37 20.94 12.68 0.84
CA GLY A 37 19.48 12.63 1.09
C GLY A 37 18.67 12.78 -0.20
N ILE A 38 17.35 12.57 -0.12
CA ILE A 38 16.40 12.59 -1.26
C ILE A 38 16.27 13.96 -1.98
N PHE A 39 16.87 15.02 -1.45
CA PHE A 39 16.96 16.33 -2.12
C PHE A 39 18.24 16.53 -2.93
N ASP A 40 19.05 15.49 -3.09
CA ASP A 40 20.24 15.58 -3.93
C ASP A 40 19.86 15.56 -5.42
N ALA A 41 20.28 16.59 -6.14
CA ALA A 41 19.80 16.91 -7.49
C ALA A 41 20.23 15.87 -8.56
N GLU A 42 21.11 14.93 -8.21
CA GLU A 42 21.61 13.87 -9.09
C GLU A 42 20.71 12.63 -9.17
N TYR A 43 19.80 12.40 -8.21
CA TYR A 43 18.94 11.20 -8.16
C TYR A 43 17.44 11.54 -8.39
N LYS A 44 17.09 11.93 -9.63
CA LYS A 44 15.75 12.48 -9.94
C LYS A 44 14.64 11.45 -10.24
N ALA A 45 14.97 10.24 -10.69
CA ALA A 45 13.94 9.27 -11.11
C ALA A 45 13.27 8.47 -9.97
N PRO A 46 14.00 7.96 -8.96
CA PRO A 46 13.41 6.96 -8.05
C PRO A 46 12.65 7.56 -6.86
N ALA A 47 12.96 8.79 -6.44
CA ALA A 47 12.18 9.51 -5.42
C ALA A 47 10.72 9.73 -5.88
N GLY A 48 10.50 9.97 -7.17
CA GLY A 48 9.17 10.18 -7.75
C GLY A 48 8.24 8.97 -7.59
N LEU A 49 8.74 7.75 -7.83
CA LEU A 49 7.95 6.52 -7.71
C LEU A 49 7.54 6.25 -6.26
N SER A 50 8.44 6.47 -5.31
CA SER A 50 8.14 6.35 -3.88
C SER A 50 7.17 7.42 -3.39
N ILE A 51 7.25 8.66 -3.89
CA ILE A 51 6.30 9.73 -3.56
C ILE A 51 4.90 9.38 -4.10
N ILE A 52 4.82 8.93 -5.35
CA ILE A 52 3.55 8.48 -5.96
C ILE A 52 2.97 7.32 -5.15
N SER A 53 3.81 6.33 -4.78
CA SER A 53 3.41 5.21 -3.93
C SER A 53 2.84 5.67 -2.59
N PHE A 54 3.51 6.60 -1.93
CA PHE A 54 3.04 7.16 -0.66
C PHE A 54 1.68 7.83 -0.81
N ILE A 55 1.49 8.68 -1.83
CA ILE A 55 0.20 9.33 -2.09
C ILE A 55 -0.89 8.29 -2.32
N LEU A 56 -0.62 7.26 -3.14
CA LEU A 56 -1.58 6.19 -3.40
C LEU A 56 -1.94 5.40 -2.14
N LEU A 57 -0.98 5.14 -1.24
CA LEU A 57 -1.24 4.48 0.04
C LEU A 57 -2.12 5.34 0.95
N ILE A 58 -1.89 6.66 1.02
CA ILE A 58 -2.74 7.58 1.80
C ILE A 58 -4.16 7.61 1.24
N VAL A 59 -4.31 7.75 -0.08
CA VAL A 59 -5.65 7.73 -0.72
C VAL A 59 -6.32 6.38 -0.48
N SER A 60 -5.58 5.27 -0.51
CA SER A 60 -6.11 3.93 -0.18
C SER A 60 -6.64 3.86 1.25
N VAL A 61 -5.90 4.39 2.23
CA VAL A 61 -6.37 4.47 3.64
C VAL A 61 -7.67 5.27 3.72
N VAL A 62 -7.73 6.44 3.08
CA VAL A 62 -8.94 7.27 3.07
C VAL A 62 -10.11 6.53 2.43
N SER A 63 -9.92 5.90 1.27
CA SER A 63 -10.96 5.10 0.60
C SER A 63 -11.45 3.94 1.46
N LEU A 64 -10.55 3.25 2.17
CA LEU A 64 -10.92 2.16 3.10
C LEU A 64 -11.70 2.67 4.31
N VAL A 65 -11.33 3.82 4.86
CA VAL A 65 -12.07 4.47 5.96
C VAL A 65 -13.47 4.88 5.47
N LEU A 66 -13.58 5.47 4.29
CA LEU A 66 -14.89 5.82 3.72
C LEU A 66 -15.75 4.56 3.46
N GLN A 67 -15.14 3.45 3.06
CA GLN A 67 -15.82 2.17 2.92
C GLN A 67 -16.26 1.61 4.29
N MET A 68 -15.50 1.82 5.36
CA MET A 68 -15.88 1.43 6.72
C MET A 68 -17.14 2.16 7.21
N PHE A 69 -17.37 3.39 6.75
CA PHE A 69 -18.58 4.17 7.02
C PHE A 69 -19.72 3.91 6.03
N ASP A 70 -19.62 2.87 5.20
CA ASP A 70 -20.61 2.49 4.19
C ASP A 70 -20.89 3.62 3.14
N ILE A 71 -19.93 4.56 2.96
CA ILE A 71 -20.04 5.66 1.99
C ILE A 71 -19.76 5.16 0.57
N LEU A 72 -18.83 4.21 0.40
CA LEU A 72 -18.55 3.56 -0.88
C LEU A 72 -19.41 2.30 -1.02
N SER A 73 -20.32 2.32 -2.01
CA SER A 73 -21.22 1.20 -2.30
C SER A 73 -21.09 0.71 -3.75
N GLY A 74 -21.47 -0.55 -3.98
CA GLY A 74 -21.40 -1.18 -5.30
C GLY A 74 -19.98 -1.25 -5.87
N THR A 75 -19.82 -0.89 -7.14
CA THR A 75 -18.53 -0.94 -7.86
C THR A 75 -17.45 -0.06 -7.23
N LEU A 76 -17.82 0.98 -6.47
CA LEU A 76 -16.84 1.85 -5.79
C LEU A 76 -16.03 1.11 -4.73
N GLN A 77 -16.52 -0.01 -4.22
CA GLN A 77 -15.77 -0.84 -3.27
C GLN A 77 -14.51 -1.48 -3.87
N LEU A 78 -14.36 -1.49 -5.20
CA LEU A 78 -13.15 -1.92 -5.90
C LEU A 78 -12.06 -0.84 -5.91
N VAL A 79 -12.41 0.43 -5.67
CA VAL A 79 -11.46 1.56 -5.68
C VAL A 79 -10.27 1.31 -4.74
N PRO A 80 -10.44 0.96 -3.45
CA PRO A 80 -9.30 0.71 -2.57
C PRO A 80 -8.45 -0.49 -3.02
N ILE A 81 -9.03 -1.51 -3.65
CA ILE A 81 -8.30 -2.66 -4.21
C ILE A 81 -7.42 -2.20 -5.37
N ILE A 82 -7.97 -1.43 -6.31
CA ILE A 82 -7.23 -0.91 -7.47
C ILE A 82 -6.11 0.02 -7.00
N LEU A 83 -6.39 0.92 -6.05
CA LEU A 83 -5.40 1.84 -5.51
C LEU A 83 -4.26 1.09 -4.81
N LEU A 84 -4.56 0.08 -3.99
CA LEU A 84 -3.56 -0.78 -3.35
C LEU A 84 -2.72 -1.54 -4.39
N PHE A 85 -3.36 -2.10 -5.42
CA PHE A 85 -2.67 -2.80 -6.50
C PHE A 85 -1.68 -1.87 -7.22
N VAL A 86 -2.13 -0.69 -7.63
CA VAL A 86 -1.26 0.30 -8.29
C VAL A 86 -0.14 0.76 -7.35
N ALA A 87 -0.43 1.01 -6.06
CA ALA A 87 0.58 1.36 -5.07
C ALA A 87 1.67 0.27 -4.93
N THR A 88 1.27 -1.01 -4.91
CA THR A 88 2.23 -2.13 -4.84
C THR A 88 3.13 -2.22 -6.07
N ILE A 89 2.62 -1.89 -7.27
CA ILE A 89 3.43 -1.84 -8.50
C ILE A 89 4.47 -0.72 -8.42
N PHE A 90 4.07 0.48 -7.97
CA PHE A 90 5.00 1.60 -7.84
C PHE A 90 6.06 1.35 -6.77
N LEU A 91 5.71 0.71 -5.65
CA LEU A 91 6.67 0.26 -4.65
C LEU A 91 7.63 -0.78 -5.24
N LEU A 92 7.12 -1.74 -6.02
CA LEU A 92 7.94 -2.73 -6.70
C LEU A 92 8.93 -2.09 -7.67
N GLY A 93 8.45 -1.15 -8.50
CA GLY A 93 9.30 -0.36 -9.40
C GLY A 93 10.37 0.44 -8.63
N THR A 94 10.02 0.94 -7.44
CA THR A 94 10.98 1.57 -6.54
C THR A 94 12.10 0.58 -6.16
N PHE A 95 11.81 -0.64 -5.70
CA PHE A 95 12.87 -1.62 -5.39
C PHE A 95 13.74 -1.97 -6.58
N VAL A 96 13.13 -2.30 -7.72
CA VAL A 96 13.87 -2.73 -8.91
C VAL A 96 14.84 -1.62 -9.34
N SER A 97 14.48 -0.35 -9.15
CA SER A 97 15.37 0.78 -9.43
C SER A 97 16.54 0.94 -8.44
N TYR A 98 16.47 0.31 -7.26
CA TYR A 98 17.49 0.40 -6.19
C TYR A 98 18.29 -0.89 -5.95
N VAL A 99 17.95 -2.03 -6.57
CA VAL A 99 18.55 -3.35 -6.29
C VAL A 99 20.08 -3.39 -6.49
N GLU A 100 20.64 -2.69 -7.48
CA GLU A 100 22.09 -2.71 -7.71
C GLU A 100 22.90 -1.84 -6.73
N ARG A 101 22.22 -1.02 -5.93
CA ARG A 101 22.83 0.13 -5.25
C ARG A 101 22.43 0.29 -3.78
N SER A 102 21.51 -0.51 -3.25
CA SER A 102 20.92 -0.25 -1.94
C SER A 102 21.57 -1.04 -0.80
N VAL A 103 22.13 -0.30 0.18
CA VAL A 103 22.52 -0.84 1.49
C VAL A 103 22.13 0.20 2.54
N GLY A 104 21.11 -0.09 3.35
CA GLY A 104 20.72 0.80 4.45
C GLY A 104 19.25 0.69 4.89
N SER A 105 18.97 1.21 6.08
CA SER A 105 17.66 1.09 6.74
C SER A 105 16.49 1.67 5.94
N SER A 106 16.70 2.68 5.09
CA SER A 106 15.64 3.23 4.24
C SER A 106 15.14 2.23 3.19
N PHE A 107 16.05 1.39 2.65
CA PHE A 107 15.68 0.34 1.70
C PHE A 107 14.86 -0.74 2.38
N ASP A 108 15.29 -1.19 3.57
CA ASP A 108 14.58 -2.21 4.36
C ASP A 108 13.16 -1.75 4.74
N LEU A 109 13.01 -0.47 5.10
CA LEU A 109 11.70 0.13 5.40
C LEU A 109 10.78 0.16 4.18
N MET A 110 11.32 0.45 3.00
CA MET A 110 10.53 0.41 1.78
C MET A 110 10.10 -1.02 1.46
N VAL A 111 11.01 -2.01 1.57
CA VAL A 111 10.67 -3.43 1.35
C VAL A 111 9.56 -3.86 2.30
N THR A 112 9.65 -3.44 3.56
CA THR A 112 8.61 -3.67 4.56
C THR A 112 7.29 -3.00 4.17
N ALA A 113 7.31 -1.76 3.68
CA ALA A 113 6.10 -1.07 3.19
C ALA A 113 5.42 -1.82 2.04
N HIS A 114 6.20 -2.38 1.11
CA HIS A 114 5.68 -3.21 0.03
C HIS A 114 5.07 -4.50 0.53
N PHE A 115 5.75 -5.20 1.44
CA PHE A 115 5.21 -6.41 2.03
C PHE A 115 3.86 -6.14 2.73
N CYS A 116 3.78 -5.08 3.55
CA CYS A 116 2.54 -4.69 4.21
C CYS A 116 1.42 -4.35 3.21
N SER A 117 1.71 -3.54 2.18
CA SER A 117 0.71 -3.17 1.17
C SER A 117 0.24 -4.38 0.35
N TYR A 118 1.13 -5.31 0.03
CA TYR A 118 0.77 -6.56 -0.66
C TYR A 118 -0.12 -7.46 0.21
N VAL A 119 0.20 -7.62 1.50
CA VAL A 119 -0.63 -8.37 2.45
C VAL A 119 -2.02 -7.73 2.59
N ALA A 120 -2.09 -6.40 2.72
CA ALA A 120 -3.35 -5.67 2.77
C ALA A 120 -4.20 -5.91 1.51
N LEU A 121 -3.57 -5.85 0.32
CA LEU A 121 -4.22 -6.14 -0.96
C LEU A 121 -4.74 -7.58 -1.03
N ALA A 122 -3.94 -8.55 -0.62
CA ALA A 122 -4.31 -9.97 -0.66
C ALA A 122 -5.52 -10.26 0.25
N ILE A 123 -5.51 -9.75 1.48
CA ILE A 123 -6.62 -9.90 2.43
C ILE A 123 -7.89 -9.25 1.88
N LEU A 124 -7.79 -8.01 1.38
CA LEU A 124 -8.93 -7.27 0.87
C LEU A 124 -9.53 -7.94 -0.37
N SER A 125 -8.69 -8.39 -1.31
CA SER A 125 -9.12 -9.06 -2.54
C SER A 125 -9.79 -10.40 -2.25
N PHE A 126 -9.22 -11.19 -1.33
CA PHE A 126 -9.81 -12.46 -0.90
C PHE A 126 -11.19 -12.25 -0.25
N TRP A 127 -11.31 -11.27 0.65
CA TRP A 127 -12.57 -10.97 1.32
C TRP A 127 -13.63 -10.48 0.33
N PHE A 128 -13.25 -9.62 -0.62
CA PHE A 128 -14.15 -9.11 -1.64
C PHE A 128 -14.63 -10.20 -2.62
N GLY A 129 -13.76 -11.16 -2.93
CA GLY A 129 -14.10 -12.35 -3.72
C GLY A 129 -15.11 -13.25 -3.01
N GLN A 130 -15.01 -13.40 -1.68
CA GLN A 130 -15.99 -14.18 -0.92
C GLN A 130 -17.35 -13.48 -0.80
N SER A 131 -17.38 -12.16 -0.64
CA SER A 131 -18.65 -11.42 -0.54
C SER A 131 -19.43 -11.40 -1.86
N SER A 132 -18.73 -11.46 -2.99
CA SER A 132 -19.36 -11.48 -4.33
C SER A 132 -19.77 -12.88 -4.80
N GLY A 133 -19.04 -13.93 -4.39
CA GLY A 133 -19.39 -15.33 -4.71
C GLY A 133 -20.60 -15.90 -3.95
N GLY A 134 -21.00 -15.30 -2.82
CA GLY A 134 -22.15 -15.73 -2.03
C GLY A 134 -23.52 -15.38 -2.61
N ALA A 135 -23.59 -14.46 -3.59
CA ALA A 135 -24.85 -14.04 -4.21
C ALA A 135 -25.30 -14.95 -5.38
N GLY A 136 -24.47 -15.93 -5.79
CA GLY A 136 -24.77 -16.86 -6.90
C GLY A 136 -25.27 -18.25 -6.49
N ALA A 137 -25.41 -18.54 -5.19
CA ALA A 137 -25.76 -19.86 -4.67
C ALA A 137 -27.22 -19.96 -4.15
N ALA A 138 -28.10 -19.08 -4.64
CA ALA A 138 -29.52 -19.09 -4.35
C ALA A 138 -30.32 -18.89 -5.66
N ASN A 139 -30.17 -19.82 -6.59
CA ASN A 139 -31.12 -20.08 -7.68
C ASN A 139 -31.46 -21.57 -7.64
#